data_AF-A0A382NK59-F1
#
_entry.id   AF-A0A382NK59-F1
#
_cell.length_a   1.000
_cell.length_b   1.000
_cell.length_c   1.000
_cell.angle_alpha   90.00
_cell.angle_beta   90.00
_cell.angle_gamma   90.00
#
_symmetry.space_group_name_H-M   'P 1'
#
loop_
_entity.id
_entity.type
_entity.pdbx_description
1 polymer ?
#
loop_
_entity_poly.entity_id
_entity_poly.type
_entity_poly.pdbx_seq_one_letter_code
_entity_poly.pdbx_strand_id
1 'polypeptide(L)'
;MTGRDVEKVAGQGLQRHDRSKIVSSLVGRLPLRSLTVAALLTVAPFSAFLYGTREYVGIGDIWRYPVAATGVIIALGICASVVLGRSWGARVSVVLGWLIFALFWYRDIGSFNDRHLSFAGIAAELVWVLVLAVGSVVAYRITSKPKLLKAGLLFSLTMAVLPLVQYGVATVGNGAGPGAKFDTANVDQWESRPD
;
A
#
# COMPACT_ATOMS: atom_id res chain seq x y z
N MET A 1 54.86 11.52 3.17
CA MET A 1 53.41 11.82 3.22
C MET A 1 53.26 13.22 3.80
N THR A 2 52.98 14.17 2.93
CA THR A 2 52.95 15.61 3.22
C THR A 2 51.64 15.97 3.94
N GLY A 3 51.67 16.91 4.88
CA GLY A 3 50.55 17.27 5.78
C GLY A 3 49.21 17.61 5.11
N ARG A 4 49.19 17.84 3.79
CA ARG A 4 47.98 18.04 2.99
C ARG A 4 47.09 16.79 2.89
N ASP A 5 47.65 15.58 2.96
CA ASP A 5 46.85 14.35 2.89
C ASP A 5 46.18 14.02 4.24
N VAL A 6 46.81 14.37 5.36
CA VAL A 6 46.25 14.16 6.71
C VAL A 6 45.05 15.08 6.96
N GLU A 7 45.10 16.31 6.47
CA GLU A 7 44.00 17.28 6.56
C GLU A 7 42.77 16.84 5.73
N LYS A 8 43.01 16.27 4.55
CA LYS A 8 41.94 15.71 3.70
C LYS A 8 41.27 14.49 4.33
N VAL A 9 42.05 13.60 4.95
CA VAL A 9 41.53 12.41 5.65
C VAL A 9 40.79 12.80 6.93
N ALA A 10 41.29 13.79 7.68
CA ALA A 10 40.61 14.31 8.87
C ALA A 10 39.29 15.02 8.52
N GLY A 11 39.25 15.82 7.46
CA GLY A 11 38.05 16.47 6.95
C GLY A 11 37.00 15.46 6.44
N GLN A 12 37.43 14.40 5.74
CA GLN A 12 36.55 13.30 5.33
C GLN A 12 36.02 12.48 6.50
N GLY A 13 36.84 12.28 7.55
CA GLY A 13 36.44 11.58 8.77
C GLY A 13 35.37 12.34 9.57
N LEU A 14 35.56 13.65 9.75
CA LEU A 14 34.56 14.52 10.40
C LEU A 14 33.26 14.60 9.59
N GLN A 15 33.34 14.76 8.27
CA GLN A 15 32.16 14.86 7.41
C GLN A 15 31.35 13.55 7.37
N ARG A 16 32.03 12.39 7.43
CA ARG A 16 31.36 11.08 7.58
C ARG A 16 30.71 10.90 8.94
N HIS A 17 31.36 11.37 10.01
CA HIS A 17 30.82 11.28 11.37
C HIS A 17 29.57 12.15 11.56
N ASP A 18 29.55 13.33 10.95
CA ASP A 18 28.39 14.21 11.01
C ASP A 18 27.23 13.66 10.17
N ARG A 19 27.52 13.12 8.97
CA ARG A 19 26.52 12.41 8.16
C ARG A 19 25.93 11.21 8.90
N SER A 20 26.71 10.41 9.61
CA SER A 20 26.19 9.23 10.31
C SER A 20 25.27 9.61 11.49
N LYS A 21 25.58 10.70 12.21
CA LYS A 21 24.67 11.27 13.23
C LYS A 21 23.39 11.82 12.63
N ILE A 22 23.48 12.52 11.49
CA ILE A 22 22.29 13.04 10.80
C ILE A 22 21.40 11.89 10.33
N VAL A 23 21.98 10.86 9.71
CA VAL A 23 21.24 9.67 9.24
C VAL A 23 20.63 8.91 10.41
N SER A 24 21.37 8.69 11.51
CA SER A 24 20.80 7.99 12.67
C SER A 24 19.68 8.79 13.33
N SER A 25 19.79 10.12 13.39
CA SER A 25 18.74 11.01 13.89
C SER A 25 17.50 10.99 12.99
N LEU A 26 17.68 10.92 11.67
CA LEU A 26 16.59 10.79 10.69
C LEU A 26 15.89 9.44 10.84
N VAL A 27 16.65 8.34 10.92
CA VAL A 27 16.12 6.98 11.09
C VAL A 27 15.34 6.87 12.41
N GLY A 28 15.81 7.50 13.48
CA GLY A 28 15.08 7.57 14.76
C GLY A 28 13.76 8.35 14.68
N ARG A 29 13.60 9.24 13.69
CA ARG A 29 12.37 10.01 13.45
C ARG A 29 11.39 9.30 12.51
N LEU A 30 11.76 8.20 11.88
CA LEU A 30 10.87 7.50 10.95
C LEU A 30 9.85 6.61 11.69
N PRO A 31 8.55 6.73 11.36
CA PRO A 31 7.51 5.87 11.91
C PRO A 31 7.44 4.53 11.15
N LEU A 32 8.50 3.72 11.24
CA LEU A 32 8.68 2.48 10.47
C LEU A 32 7.44 1.57 10.49
N ARG A 33 6.85 1.32 11.67
CA ARG A 33 5.65 0.46 11.78
C ARG A 33 4.45 1.02 11.02
N SER A 34 4.26 2.33 11.04
CA SER A 34 3.15 3.00 10.34
C SER A 34 3.36 3.01 8.82
N LEU A 35 4.61 3.15 8.37
CA LEU A 35 4.98 2.98 6.97
C LEU A 35 4.71 1.56 6.49
N THR A 36 5.02 0.54 7.31
CA THR A 36 4.69 -0.85 6.99
C THR A 36 3.17 -1.07 6.87
N VAL A 37 2.38 -0.53 7.79
CA VAL A 37 0.90 -0.60 7.71
C VAL A 37 0.40 0.05 6.42
N ALA A 38 0.89 1.26 6.12
CA ALA A 38 0.51 1.99 4.92
C ALA A 38 0.87 1.22 3.64
N ALA A 39 2.07 0.65 3.58
CA ALA A 39 2.52 -0.18 2.47
C ALA A 39 1.63 -1.43 2.30
N LEU A 40 1.31 -2.13 3.39
CA LEU A 40 0.45 -3.31 3.34
C LEU A 40 -0.97 -2.96 2.89
N LEU A 41 -1.55 -1.86 3.39
CA LEU A 41 -2.86 -1.38 2.92
C LEU A 41 -2.85 -1.04 1.43
N THR A 42 -1.74 -0.49 0.95
CA THR A 42 -1.59 -0.14 -0.47
C THR A 42 -1.46 -1.38 -1.34
N VAL A 43 -0.76 -2.42 -0.88
CA VAL A 43 -0.53 -3.66 -1.62
C VAL A 43 -1.71 -4.63 -1.55
N ALA A 44 -2.51 -4.58 -0.48
CA ALA A 44 -3.67 -5.45 -0.28
C ALA A 44 -4.66 -5.50 -1.46
N PRO A 45 -5.15 -4.37 -2.00
CA PRO A 45 -6.10 -4.42 -3.12
C PRO A 45 -5.48 -5.02 -4.39
N PHE A 46 -4.20 -4.78 -4.66
CA PHE A 46 -3.51 -5.38 -5.80
C PHE A 46 -3.31 -6.88 -5.64
N SER A 47 -3.14 -7.35 -4.40
CA SER A 47 -3.07 -8.79 -4.10
C SER A 47 -4.41 -9.46 -4.39
N ALA A 48 -5.52 -8.83 -3.97
CA ALA A 48 -6.87 -9.30 -4.28
C ALA A 48 -7.17 -9.28 -5.79
N PHE A 49 -6.76 -8.20 -6.48
CA PHE A 49 -6.88 -8.09 -7.92
C PHE A 49 -6.13 -9.19 -8.65
N LEU A 50 -4.86 -9.44 -8.30
CA LEU A 50 -4.06 -10.52 -8.87
C LEU A 50 -4.72 -11.90 -8.72
N TYR A 51 -5.31 -12.18 -7.54
CA TYR A 51 -6.04 -13.43 -7.35
C TYR A 51 -7.29 -13.52 -8.24
N GLY A 52 -8.04 -12.43 -8.36
CA GLY A 52 -9.26 -12.34 -9.18
C GLY A 52 -9.00 -12.38 -10.69
N THR A 53 -7.85 -11.89 -11.15
CA THR A 53 -7.47 -11.83 -12.58
C THR A 53 -6.34 -12.79 -12.94
N ARG A 54 -6.07 -13.79 -12.10
CA ARG A 54 -4.94 -14.73 -12.25
C ARG A 54 -4.92 -15.48 -13.59
N GLU A 55 -6.07 -15.61 -14.23
CA GLU A 55 -6.25 -16.32 -15.51
C GLU A 55 -5.86 -15.45 -16.70
N TYR A 56 -5.78 -14.13 -16.51
CA TYR A 56 -5.60 -13.15 -17.58
C TYR A 56 -4.33 -12.31 -17.42
N VAL A 57 -3.83 -12.11 -16.20
CA VAL A 57 -2.72 -11.19 -15.98
C VAL A 57 -1.66 -11.79 -15.07
N GLY A 58 -0.42 -11.79 -15.55
CA GLY A 58 0.75 -12.23 -14.80
C GLY A 58 1.20 -11.19 -13.78
N ILE A 59 1.85 -11.66 -12.72
CA ILE A 59 2.34 -10.79 -11.64
C ILE A 59 3.27 -9.67 -12.13
N GLY A 60 4.07 -9.92 -13.17
CA GLY A 60 5.06 -8.97 -13.71
C GLY A 60 4.45 -7.71 -14.35
N ASP A 61 3.23 -7.81 -14.88
CA ASP A 61 2.59 -6.71 -15.60
C ASP A 61 1.90 -5.71 -14.65
N ILE A 62 1.37 -6.21 -13.54
CA ILE A 62 0.64 -5.39 -12.57
C ILE A 62 1.55 -4.85 -11.47
N TRP A 63 2.64 -5.54 -11.11
CA TRP A 63 3.40 -5.21 -9.89
C TRP A 63 4.06 -3.83 -9.89
N ARG A 64 4.25 -3.20 -11.06
CA ARG A 64 4.79 -1.84 -11.18
C ARG A 64 3.89 -0.80 -10.50
N TYR A 65 2.58 -0.97 -10.56
CA TYR A 65 1.59 -0.04 -10.00
C TYR A 65 1.57 -0.01 -8.46
N PRO A 66 1.46 -1.15 -7.73
CA PRO A 66 1.53 -1.15 -6.27
C PRO A 66 2.91 -0.71 -5.78
N VAL A 67 3.99 -1.04 -6.49
CA VAL A 67 5.35 -0.60 -6.12
C VAL A 67 5.47 0.92 -6.24
N ALA A 68 5.01 1.51 -7.34
CA ALA A 68 5.01 2.96 -7.51
C ALA A 68 4.13 3.66 -6.46
N ALA A 69 2.89 3.19 -6.26
CA ALA A 69 1.96 3.75 -5.28
C ALA A 69 2.52 3.67 -3.85
N THR A 70 3.07 2.52 -3.46
CA THR A 70 3.71 2.33 -2.15
C THR A 70 4.92 3.26 -2.00
N GLY A 71 5.75 3.38 -3.04
CA GLY A 71 6.89 4.30 -3.05
C GLY A 71 6.48 5.75 -2.82
N VAL A 72 5.42 6.22 -3.48
CA VAL A 72 4.88 7.58 -3.31
C VAL A 72 4.39 7.81 -1.88
N ILE A 73 3.64 6.86 -1.30
CA ILE A 73 3.12 6.99 0.07
C ILE A 73 4.26 7.00 1.08
N ILE A 74 5.27 6.15 0.90
CA ILE A 74 6.44 6.12 1.78
C ILE A 74 7.20 7.44 1.66
N ALA A 75 7.43 7.94 0.45
CA ALA A 75 8.10 9.23 0.22
C ALA A 75 7.33 10.38 0.91
N LEU A 76 6.02 10.46 0.72
CA LEU A 76 5.16 11.45 1.39
C LEU A 76 5.19 11.30 2.91
N GLY A 77 5.16 10.06 3.42
CA GLY A 77 5.27 9.75 4.84
C GLY A 77 6.62 10.18 5.44
N ILE A 78 7.71 10.01 4.71
CA ILE A 78 9.06 10.46 5.09
C ILE A 78 9.11 11.99 5.08
N CYS A 79 8.68 12.64 4.00
CA CYS A 79 8.62 14.10 3.91
C CYS A 79 7.80 14.71 5.05
N ALA A 80 6.60 14.18 5.31
CA ALA A 80 5.76 14.60 6.42
C ALA A 80 6.42 14.34 7.79
N SER A 81 7.16 13.23 7.95
CA SER A 81 7.91 12.95 9.18
C SER A 81 9.04 13.97 9.42
N VAL A 82 9.69 14.41 8.35
CA VAL A 82 10.80 15.38 8.42
C VAL A 82 10.29 16.79 8.71
N VAL A 83 9.18 17.21 8.09
CA VAL A 83 8.64 18.57 8.22
C VAL A 83 7.79 18.73 9.48
N LEU A 84 6.89 17.79 9.74
CA LEU A 84 5.85 17.89 10.79
C LEU A 84 6.12 16.99 11.99
N GLY A 85 7.19 16.19 11.95
CA GLY A 85 7.57 15.25 12.99
C GLY A 85 6.98 13.85 12.82
N ARG A 86 7.55 12.90 13.56
CA ARG A 86 7.29 11.45 13.47
C ARG A 86 5.81 11.06 13.59
N SER A 87 5.06 11.75 14.45
CA SER A 87 3.64 11.46 14.70
C SER A 87 2.76 11.84 13.51
N TRP A 88 3.03 12.98 12.86
CA TRP A 88 2.31 13.42 11.67
C TRP A 88 2.63 12.58 10.46
N GLY A 89 3.91 12.24 10.25
CA GLY A 89 4.29 11.30 9.19
C GLY A 89 3.60 9.94 9.33
N ALA A 90 3.48 9.42 10.56
CA ALA A 90 2.75 8.19 10.82
C ALA A 90 1.26 8.29 10.41
N ARG A 91 0.60 9.38 10.81
CA ARG A 91 -0.82 9.65 10.52
C ARG A 91 -1.09 9.77 9.03
N VAL A 92 -0.32 10.62 8.36
CA VAL A 92 -0.46 10.87 6.92
C VAL A 92 -0.27 9.58 6.13
N SER A 93 0.76 8.80 6.46
CA SER A 93 1.05 7.53 5.76
C SER A 93 -0.12 6.54 5.89
N VAL A 94 -0.63 6.32 7.10
CA VAL A 94 -1.68 5.32 7.34
C VAL A 94 -3.02 5.78 6.76
N VAL A 95 -3.35 7.07 6.83
CA VAL A 95 -4.55 7.63 6.19
C VAL A 95 -4.46 7.50 4.67
N LEU A 96 -3.32 7.84 4.06
CA LEU A 96 -3.13 7.67 2.61
C LEU A 96 -3.24 6.20 2.18
N GLY A 97 -2.64 5.28 2.94
CA GLY A 97 -2.77 3.84 2.70
C GLY A 97 -4.23 3.38 2.81
N TRP A 98 -4.97 3.86 3.80
CA TRP A 98 -6.41 3.60 3.92
C TRP A 98 -7.21 4.13 2.73
N LEU A 99 -6.93 5.35 2.28
CA LEU A 99 -7.65 5.94 1.15
C LEU A 99 -7.46 5.12 -0.13
N ILE A 100 -6.23 4.70 -0.43
CA ILE A 100 -5.96 3.86 -1.61
C ILE A 100 -6.61 2.49 -1.47
N PHE A 101 -6.49 1.88 -0.28
CA PHE A 101 -7.18 0.64 0.04
C PHE A 101 -8.69 0.79 -0.23
N ALA A 102 -9.35 1.76 0.38
CA ALA A 102 -10.77 1.99 0.21
C ALA A 102 -11.11 2.24 -1.27
N LEU A 103 -10.47 3.18 -1.96
CA LEU A 103 -10.78 3.50 -3.36
C LEU A 103 -10.84 2.28 -4.27
N PHE A 104 -9.95 1.31 -4.07
CA PHE A 104 -9.94 0.09 -4.86
C PHE A 104 -11.13 -0.83 -4.60
N TRP A 105 -11.69 -0.78 -3.39
CA TRP A 105 -12.87 -1.52 -2.96
C TRP A 105 -14.18 -0.75 -3.15
N TYR A 106 -14.16 0.43 -3.79
CA TYR A 106 -15.37 1.22 -4.07
C TYR A 106 -16.45 0.39 -4.77
N ARG A 107 -16.03 -0.33 -5.82
CA ARG A 107 -16.95 -1.12 -6.64
C ARG A 107 -17.55 -2.29 -5.87
N ASP A 108 -16.74 -2.99 -5.07
CA ASP A 108 -17.21 -4.10 -4.24
C ASP A 108 -18.17 -3.62 -3.16
N ILE A 109 -17.89 -2.46 -2.53
CA ILE A 109 -18.77 -1.87 -1.51
C ILE A 109 -20.07 -1.33 -2.13
N GLY A 110 -20.02 -0.77 -3.34
CA GLY A 110 -21.22 -0.42 -4.11
C GLY A 110 -22.09 -1.66 -4.37
N SER A 111 -21.49 -2.75 -4.86
CA SER A 111 -22.22 -4.00 -5.12
C SER A 111 -22.80 -4.62 -3.83
N PHE A 112 -22.12 -4.47 -2.70
CA PHE A 112 -22.63 -4.91 -1.39
C PHE A 112 -23.79 -4.04 -0.92
N ASN A 113 -23.70 -2.72 -1.10
CA ASN A 113 -24.78 -1.78 -0.81
C ASN A 113 -26.03 -2.12 -1.61
N ASP A 114 -25.89 -2.36 -2.92
CA ASP A 114 -27.03 -2.68 -3.78
C ASP A 114 -27.71 -4.00 -3.39
N ARG A 115 -26.95 -4.99 -2.90
CA ARG A 115 -27.50 -6.28 -2.45
C ARG A 115 -28.15 -6.25 -1.07
N HIS A 116 -27.63 -5.45 -0.14
CA HIS A 116 -28.02 -5.54 1.28
C HIS A 116 -28.70 -4.28 1.83
N LEU A 117 -28.45 -3.12 1.22
CA LEU A 117 -28.89 -1.81 1.71
C LEU A 117 -29.74 -1.05 0.69
N SER A 118 -29.99 -1.61 -0.49
CA SER A 118 -30.93 -1.06 -1.49
C SER A 118 -32.33 -0.84 -0.91
N PHE A 119 -32.75 -1.69 0.04
CA PHE A 119 -34.01 -1.53 0.77
C PHE A 119 -34.06 -0.27 1.67
N ALA A 120 -32.92 0.29 2.06
CA ALA A 120 -32.85 1.47 2.92
C ALA A 120 -32.87 2.80 2.12
N GLY A 121 -32.83 2.75 0.78
CA GLY A 121 -32.83 3.95 -0.08
C GLY A 121 -31.58 4.82 0.06
N ILE A 122 -30.51 4.29 0.66
CA ILE A 122 -29.26 5.02 0.88
C ILE A 122 -28.42 4.92 -0.40
N ALA A 123 -28.13 6.09 -0.98
CA ALA A 123 -27.24 6.19 -2.13
C ALA A 123 -25.86 5.58 -1.82
N ALA A 124 -25.33 4.76 -2.73
CA ALA A 124 -24.06 4.06 -2.56
C ALA A 124 -22.91 5.05 -2.30
N GLU A 125 -22.99 6.25 -2.86
CA GLU A 125 -22.06 7.35 -2.67
C GLU A 125 -22.00 7.83 -1.21
N LEU A 126 -23.14 7.84 -0.50
CA LEU A 126 -23.19 8.25 0.91
C LEU A 126 -22.56 7.20 1.82
N VAL A 127 -22.85 5.92 1.56
CA VAL A 127 -22.19 4.81 2.26
C VAL A 127 -20.69 4.85 1.99
N TRP A 128 -20.29 5.18 0.76
CA TRP A 128 -18.90 5.31 0.39
C TRP A 128 -18.17 6.43 1.13
N VAL A 129 -18.76 7.62 1.16
CA VAL A 129 -18.22 8.76 1.91
C VAL A 129 -18.11 8.42 3.40
N LEU A 130 -19.10 7.70 3.95
CA LEU A 130 -19.05 7.25 5.34
C LEU A 130 -17.88 6.28 5.59
N VAL A 131 -17.65 5.31 4.71
CA VAL A 131 -16.52 4.37 4.80
C VAL A 131 -15.20 5.13 4.77
N LEU A 132 -15.04 6.09 3.85
CA LEU A 132 -13.84 6.92 3.76
C LEU A 132 -13.62 7.75 5.04
N ALA A 133 -14.67 8.40 5.53
CA ALA A 133 -14.61 9.27 6.71
C ALA A 133 -14.33 8.48 7.98
N VAL A 134 -15.11 7.44 8.26
CA VAL A 134 -14.96 6.59 9.46
C VAL A 134 -13.60 5.89 9.43
N GLY A 135 -13.21 5.32 8.29
CA GLY A 135 -11.93 4.66 8.16
C GLY A 135 -10.73 5.61 8.31
N SER A 136 -10.83 6.85 7.82
CA SER A 136 -9.79 7.87 8.04
C SER A 136 -9.65 8.25 9.51
N VAL A 137 -10.78 8.39 10.23
CA VAL A 137 -10.78 8.65 11.68
C VAL A 137 -10.15 7.48 12.44
N VAL A 138 -10.50 6.24 12.07
CA VAL A 138 -9.94 5.02 12.67
C VAL A 138 -8.44 4.92 12.38
N ALA A 139 -8.01 5.10 11.13
CA ALA A 139 -6.61 5.15 10.72
C ALA A 139 -5.82 6.19 11.52
N TYR A 140 -6.37 7.40 11.67
CA TYR A 140 -5.80 8.45 12.48
C TYR A 140 -5.67 8.05 13.96
N ARG A 141 -6.70 7.43 14.54
CA ARG A 141 -6.69 6.98 15.94
C ARG A 141 -5.72 5.81 16.19
N ILE A 142 -5.60 4.87 15.26
CA ILE A 142 -4.71 3.71 15.33
C ILE A 142 -3.25 4.15 15.52
N THR A 143 -2.81 5.21 14.84
CA THR A 143 -1.43 5.72 14.97
C THR A 143 -1.11 6.30 16.35
N SER A 144 -2.12 6.62 17.15
CA SER A 144 -1.95 7.18 18.49
C SER A 144 -1.85 6.11 19.59
N LYS A 145 -2.15 4.84 19.29
CA LYS A 145 -2.09 3.74 20.27
C LYS A 145 -1.29 2.53 19.75
N PRO A 146 -0.20 2.11 20.40
CA PRO A 146 0.67 1.04 19.89
C PRO A 146 -0.01 -0.33 19.79
N LYS A 147 -0.97 -0.63 20.69
CA LYS A 147 -1.77 -1.86 20.63
C LYS A 147 -2.67 -1.89 19.39
N LEU A 148 -3.31 -0.77 19.06
CA LEU A 148 -4.14 -0.64 17.87
C LEU A 148 -3.31 -0.69 16.59
N LEU A 149 -2.11 -0.10 16.60
CA LEU A 149 -1.19 -0.19 15.46
C LEU A 149 -0.80 -1.65 15.16
N LYS A 150 -0.60 -2.48 16.19
CA LYS A 150 -0.34 -3.92 16.01
C LYS A 150 -1.54 -4.63 15.38
N ALA A 151 -2.76 -4.31 15.82
CA ALA A 151 -3.99 -4.85 15.22
C ALA A 151 -4.17 -4.42 13.76
N GLY A 152 -3.95 -3.13 13.46
CA GLY A 152 -3.99 -2.61 12.09
C GLY A 152 -2.93 -3.23 11.19
N LEU A 153 -1.73 -3.51 11.72
CA LEU A 153 -0.70 -4.25 11.02
C LEU A 153 -1.12 -5.69 10.73
N LEU A 154 -1.70 -6.39 11.71
CA LEU A 154 -2.19 -7.76 11.52
C LEU A 154 -3.28 -7.80 10.45
N PHE A 155 -4.25 -6.89 10.53
CA PHE A 155 -5.34 -6.75 9.56
C PHE A 155 -4.81 -6.50 8.14
N SER A 156 -3.94 -5.51 7.98
CA SER A 156 -3.38 -5.14 6.67
C SER A 156 -2.52 -6.28 6.10
N LEU A 157 -1.79 -6.99 6.97
CA LEU A 157 -1.00 -8.15 6.59
C LEU A 157 -1.91 -9.29 6.10
N THR A 158 -2.98 -9.60 6.81
CA THR A 158 -3.95 -10.63 6.40
C THR A 158 -4.57 -10.29 5.05
N MET A 159 -5.00 -9.05 4.86
CA MET A 159 -5.62 -8.61 3.60
C MET A 159 -4.65 -8.61 2.41
N ALA A 160 -3.36 -8.42 2.65
CA ALA A 160 -2.34 -8.52 1.59
C ALA A 160 -1.93 -9.98 1.33
N VAL A 161 -1.59 -10.74 2.37
CA VAL A 161 -0.99 -12.07 2.23
C VAL A 161 -2.02 -13.12 1.81
N LEU A 162 -3.26 -13.06 2.29
CA LEU A 162 -4.24 -14.09 2.02
C LEU A 162 -4.52 -14.25 0.51
N PRO A 163 -4.82 -13.18 -0.26
CA PRO A 163 -5.02 -13.30 -1.71
C PRO A 163 -3.76 -13.75 -2.45
N LEU A 164 -2.57 -13.33 -1.98
CA LEU A 164 -1.29 -13.75 -2.55
C LEU A 164 -1.04 -15.26 -2.38
N VAL A 165 -1.35 -15.81 -1.21
CA VAL A 165 -1.27 -17.26 -0.96
C VAL A 165 -2.28 -18.01 -1.82
N GLN A 166 -3.51 -17.50 -1.92
CA GLN A 166 -4.53 -18.09 -2.79
C GLN A 166 -4.12 -18.08 -4.26
N TYR A 167 -3.51 -16.99 -4.73
CA TYR A 167 -2.91 -16.91 -6.06
C TYR A 167 -1.82 -17.98 -6.23
N GLY A 168 -0.85 -18.04 -5.32
CA GLY A 168 0.24 -19.02 -5.36
C GLY A 168 -0.25 -20.46 -5.44
N VAL A 169 -1.17 -20.85 -4.54
CA VAL A 169 -1.76 -22.20 -4.53
C VAL A 169 -2.53 -22.49 -5.82
N ALA A 170 -3.33 -21.54 -6.32
CA ALA A 170 -4.07 -21.71 -7.57
C ALA A 170 -3.13 -21.85 -8.79
N THR A 171 -2.04 -21.10 -8.83
CA THR A 171 -1.04 -21.18 -9.91
C THR A 171 -0.20 -22.45 -9.88
N VAL A 172 0.06 -23.02 -8.69
CA VAL A 172 0.80 -24.29 -8.55
C VAL A 172 -0.11 -25.50 -8.80
N GLY A 173 -1.39 -25.40 -8.41
CA GLY A 173 -2.39 -26.43 -8.67
C GLY A 173 -2.78 -26.56 -10.16
N ASN A 174 -2.77 -25.45 -10.90
CA ASN A 174 -2.87 -25.45 -12.36
C ASN A 174 -1.48 -25.65 -12.96
N GLY A 175 -0.98 -26.89 -12.95
CA GLY A 175 0.32 -27.22 -13.52
C GLY A 175 0.55 -26.59 -14.90
N ALA A 176 1.65 -25.84 -15.04
CA ALA A 176 2.32 -25.42 -16.28
C ALA A 176 1.46 -25.47 -17.57
N GLY A 177 0.39 -24.68 -17.64
CA GLY A 177 -0.26 -24.34 -18.91
C GLY A 177 0.39 -23.05 -19.43
N PRO A 178 0.88 -22.99 -20.68
CA PRO A 178 1.48 -21.77 -21.21
C PRO A 178 0.43 -20.66 -21.16
N GLY A 179 0.71 -19.62 -20.36
CA GLY A 179 -0.11 -18.43 -20.31
C GLY A 179 -0.31 -17.94 -21.73
N ALA A 180 -1.58 -17.85 -22.14
CA ALA A 180 -1.95 -17.27 -23.41
C ALA A 180 -1.23 -15.92 -23.51
N LYS A 181 -0.24 -15.85 -24.39
CA LYS A 181 0.41 -14.59 -24.75
C LYS A 181 -0.71 -13.61 -25.09
N PHE A 182 -0.60 -12.39 -24.58
CA PHE A 182 -1.36 -11.24 -25.03
C PHE A 182 -1.04 -10.97 -26.50
N ASP A 183 -1.51 -11.84 -27.40
CA ASP A 183 -1.76 -11.47 -28.78
C ASP A 183 -3.10 -10.76 -28.75
N THR A 184 -3.04 -9.44 -28.58
CA THR A 184 -4.00 -8.47 -29.16
C THR A 184 -5.40 -9.03 -29.41
N ALA A 185 -6.08 -9.49 -28.36
CA ALA A 185 -7.45 -9.97 -28.46
C ALA A 185 -8.36 -8.75 -28.38
N ASN A 186 -8.64 -8.25 -29.58
CA ASN A 186 -9.84 -7.55 -30.03
C ASN A 186 -10.82 -7.06 -28.95
N VAL A 187 -11.05 -5.75 -28.95
CA VAL A 187 -11.99 -5.01 -28.10
C VAL A 187 -13.41 -5.62 -28.11
N ASP A 188 -13.74 -6.40 -29.14
CA ASP A 188 -15.03 -7.03 -29.37
C ASP A 188 -15.42 -8.13 -28.36
N GLN A 189 -14.48 -8.66 -27.55
CA GLN A 189 -14.81 -9.74 -26.61
C GLN A 189 -15.47 -9.26 -25.30
N TRP A 190 -15.56 -7.94 -25.07
CA TRP A 190 -16.21 -7.37 -23.88
C TRP A 190 -17.73 -7.17 -24.05
N GLU A 191 -18.25 -7.15 -25.29
CA GLU A 191 -19.69 -6.96 -25.57
C GLU A 191 -20.52 -8.25 -25.50
N SER A 192 -19.90 -9.43 -25.36
CA SER A 192 -20.59 -10.71 -25.48
C SER A 192 -20.84 -11.43 -24.16
N ARG A 193 -21.10 -10.71 -23.07
CA ARG A 193 -21.71 -11.32 -21.86
C ARG A 193 -23.18 -10.93 -21.80
N PRO A 194 -24.10 -11.91 -21.77
CA PRO A 194 -25.52 -11.61 -21.62
C PRO A 194 -25.81 -11.06 -20.21
N ASP A 195 -26.74 -10.11 -20.19
CA ASP A 195 -27.27 -9.32 -19.07
C ASP A 195 -27.47 -10.08 -17.75
#